data_AF-A0A292Z2B6-F1
#
_entry.id   AF-A0A292Z2B6-F1
#
_cell.length_a   1.000
_cell.length_b   1.000
_cell.length_c   1.000
_cell.angle_alpha   90.00
_cell.angle_beta   90.00
_cell.angle_gamma   90.00
#
_symmetry.space_group_name_H-M   'P 1'
#
loop_
_entity.id
_entity.type
_entity.pdbx_description
1 polymer ?
#
loop_
_entity_poly.entity_id
_entity_poly.type
_entity_poly.pdbx_seq_one_letter_code
_entity_poly.pdbx_strand_id
1 'polypeptide(L)'
;MTAEKKPRRTRRTASGADELTALRARRAELDARDVERRRREDAALERYARAAGEVRKARAAAEARTVELERRAAAERDKAMEVEREQEAAQAAALLELHELGRNADDLAALTGVPVKKVRAMIRAARPTTAAAEPGAQEPKDGPDSAPTGTD
;
A
#
# COMPACT_ATOMS: atom_id res chain seq x y z
N MET A 1 109.78 13.42 11.51
CA MET A 1 108.78 13.25 12.59
C MET A 1 108.09 14.58 12.82
N THR A 2 106.80 14.70 12.50
CA THR A 2 105.82 15.41 13.35
C THR A 2 104.42 15.19 12.79
N ALA A 3 103.53 14.83 13.70
CA ALA A 3 102.18 14.35 13.44
C ALA A 3 101.19 15.49 13.24
N GLU A 4 100.31 15.27 12.26
CA GLU A 4 98.86 15.47 12.27
C GLU A 4 98.21 16.08 13.52
N LYS A 5 97.38 17.11 13.31
CA LYS A 5 96.07 17.24 13.96
C LYS A 5 95.17 18.23 13.23
N LYS A 6 94.20 17.72 12.45
CA LYS A 6 93.03 18.48 12.00
C LYS A 6 91.83 18.09 12.89
N PRO A 7 91.06 19.05 13.43
CA PRO A 7 90.11 18.76 14.50
C PRO A 7 88.87 18.02 13.97
N ARG A 8 88.56 16.88 14.63
CA ARG A 8 87.29 16.15 14.51
C ARG A 8 86.15 17.00 15.09
N ARG A 9 85.45 17.77 14.26
CA ARG A 9 84.23 18.49 14.66
C ARG A 9 83.22 18.61 13.52
N THR A 10 82.68 17.50 13.00
CA THR A 10 81.58 17.57 12.01
C THR A 10 80.59 16.39 12.02
N ARG A 11 80.82 15.30 12.74
CA ARG A 11 79.95 14.11 12.64
C ARG A 11 78.64 14.14 13.46
N ARG A 12 78.51 15.03 14.45
CA ARG A 12 77.36 15.02 15.37
C ARG A 12 76.15 15.82 14.89
N THR A 13 76.34 16.78 13.98
CA THR A 13 75.25 17.60 13.41
C THR A 13 74.57 16.93 12.22
N ALA A 14 75.28 16.07 11.48
CA ALA A 14 74.70 15.27 10.39
C ALA A 14 73.62 14.29 10.90
N SER A 15 73.86 13.63 12.04
CA SER A 15 72.95 12.62 12.60
C SER A 15 71.52 13.13 12.89
N GLY A 16 71.38 14.36 13.42
CA GLY A 16 70.06 14.93 13.72
C GLY A 16 69.32 15.44 12.49
N ALA A 17 70.06 15.92 11.48
CA ALA A 17 69.48 16.33 10.19
C ALA A 17 68.98 15.11 9.39
N ASP A 18 69.76 14.02 9.41
CA ASP A 18 69.40 12.75 8.78
C ASP A 18 68.16 12.12 9.47
N GLU A 19 68.12 12.14 10.81
CA GLU A 19 66.97 11.67 11.58
C GLU A 19 65.72 12.50 11.32
N LEU A 20 65.84 13.84 11.30
CA LEU A 20 64.73 14.73 10.96
C LEU A 20 64.22 14.49 9.53
N THR A 21 65.13 14.20 8.59
CA THR A 21 64.79 13.87 7.20
C THR A 21 64.02 12.54 7.13
N ALA A 22 64.47 11.51 7.85
CA ALA A 22 63.80 10.23 7.94
C ALA A 22 62.39 10.35 8.57
N LEU A 23 62.26 11.15 9.64
CA LEU A 23 60.96 11.41 10.28
C LEU A 23 59.98 12.13 9.33
N ARG A 24 60.45 13.11 8.56
CA ARG A 24 59.64 13.81 7.56
C ARG A 24 59.20 12.89 6.42
N ALA A 25 60.10 12.03 5.93
CA ALA A 25 59.77 11.04 4.91
C ALA A 25 58.68 10.07 5.41
N ARG A 26 58.84 9.53 6.64
CA ARG A 26 57.86 8.65 7.25
C ARG A 26 56.50 9.33 7.44
N ARG A 27 56.48 10.60 7.85
CA ARG A 27 55.23 11.37 7.92
C ARG A 27 54.58 11.52 6.55
N ALA A 28 55.34 11.86 5.51
CA ALA A 28 54.81 12.00 4.16
C ALA A 28 54.22 10.67 3.63
N GLU A 29 54.85 9.53 3.94
CA GLU A 29 54.30 8.22 3.61
C GLU A 29 52.99 7.93 4.34
N LEU A 30 52.88 8.29 5.63
CA LEU A 30 51.63 8.13 6.39
C LEU A 30 50.53 9.03 5.84
N ASP A 31 50.83 10.30 5.58
CA ASP A 31 49.88 11.25 5.00
C ASP A 31 49.40 10.76 3.61
N ALA A 32 50.30 10.21 2.78
CA ALA A 32 49.94 9.62 1.49
C ALA A 32 49.03 8.39 1.63
N ARG A 33 49.31 7.51 2.61
CA ARG A 33 48.43 6.36 2.91
C ARG A 33 47.06 6.79 3.41
N ASP A 34 46.99 7.84 4.23
CA ASP A 34 45.73 8.39 4.72
C ASP A 34 44.90 8.99 3.59
N VAL A 35 45.51 9.74 2.67
CA VAL A 35 44.82 10.25 1.48
C VAL A 35 44.28 9.12 0.62
N GLU A 36 45.08 8.09 0.36
CA GLU A 36 44.66 6.95 -0.44
C GLU A 36 43.55 6.14 0.24
N ARG A 37 43.63 5.95 1.56
CA ARG A 37 42.56 5.30 2.33
C ARG A 37 41.25 6.07 2.19
N ARG A 38 41.27 7.40 2.43
CA ARG A 38 40.07 8.25 2.30
C ARG A 38 39.47 8.19 0.90
N ARG A 39 40.30 8.25 -0.16
CA ARG A 39 39.82 8.08 -1.54
C ARG A 39 39.07 6.77 -1.76
N ARG A 40 39.59 5.66 -1.21
CA ARG A 40 38.94 4.34 -1.31
C ARG A 40 37.66 4.27 -0.49
N GLU A 41 37.65 4.87 0.70
CA GLU A 41 36.47 5.00 1.56
C GLU A 41 35.38 5.80 0.84
N ASP A 42 35.70 6.98 0.31
CA ASP A 42 34.76 7.83 -0.44
C ASP A 42 34.17 7.08 -1.63
N ALA A 43 35.02 6.43 -2.44
CA ALA A 43 34.55 5.64 -3.57
C ALA A 43 33.64 4.46 -3.15
N ALA A 44 33.89 3.86 -1.98
CA ALA A 44 33.03 2.80 -1.44
C ALA A 44 31.69 3.36 -0.95
N LEU A 45 31.71 4.51 -0.28
CA LEU A 45 30.51 5.21 0.19
C LEU A 45 29.63 5.67 -0.98
N GLU A 46 30.22 6.16 -2.07
CA GLU A 46 29.50 6.51 -3.29
C GLU A 46 28.79 5.30 -3.90
N ARG A 47 29.51 4.17 -4.04
CA ARG A 47 28.91 2.91 -4.54
C ARG A 47 27.78 2.44 -3.63
N TYR A 48 27.97 2.51 -2.31
CA TYR A 48 26.95 2.16 -1.34
C TYR A 48 25.72 3.07 -1.46
N ALA A 49 25.91 4.40 -1.51
CA ALA A 49 24.82 5.36 -1.60
C ALA A 49 24.00 5.15 -2.88
N ARG A 50 24.66 4.91 -4.01
CA ARG A 50 24.02 4.55 -5.28
C ARG A 50 23.21 3.26 -5.14
N ALA A 51 23.80 2.19 -4.63
CA ALA A 51 23.12 0.91 -4.46
C ALA A 51 21.91 1.02 -3.52
N ALA A 52 22.06 1.74 -2.40
CA ALA A 52 20.96 2.00 -1.47
C ALA A 52 19.82 2.79 -2.14
N GLY A 53 20.16 3.76 -3.01
CA GLY A 53 19.18 4.47 -3.83
C GLY A 53 18.39 3.54 -4.75
N GLU A 54 19.09 2.65 -5.48
CA GLU A 54 18.44 1.69 -6.38
C GLU A 54 17.56 0.68 -5.63
N VAL A 55 18.00 0.19 -4.46
CA VAL A 55 17.17 -0.68 -3.60
C VAL A 55 15.90 0.04 -3.15
N ARG A 56 15.99 1.31 -2.73
CA ARG A 56 14.81 2.09 -2.35
C ARG A 56 13.84 2.28 -3.53
N LYS A 57 14.35 2.61 -4.71
CA LYS A 57 13.53 2.73 -5.93
C LYS A 57 12.82 1.42 -6.28
N ALA A 58 13.54 0.30 -6.23
CA ALA A 58 12.98 -1.01 -6.52
C ALA A 58 11.87 -1.39 -5.54
N ARG A 59 12.05 -1.12 -4.24
CA ARG A 59 11.03 -1.34 -3.21
C ARG A 59 9.79 -0.47 -3.44
N ALA A 60 9.97 0.83 -3.67
CA ALA A 60 8.86 1.73 -3.94
C ALA A 60 8.08 1.32 -5.20
N ALA A 61 8.77 0.87 -6.26
CA ALA A 61 8.14 0.36 -7.47
C ALA A 61 7.37 -0.94 -7.21
N ALA A 62 7.90 -1.84 -6.38
CA ALA A 62 7.21 -3.07 -5.99
C ALA A 62 5.94 -2.77 -5.18
N GLU A 63 6.03 -1.90 -4.18
CA GLU A 63 4.89 -1.47 -3.35
C GLU A 63 3.79 -0.82 -4.19
N ALA A 64 4.15 0.09 -5.10
CA ALA A 64 3.20 0.74 -6.00
C ALA A 64 2.46 -0.28 -6.89
N ARG A 65 3.18 -1.28 -7.42
CA ARG A 65 2.59 -2.35 -8.24
C ARG A 65 1.66 -3.24 -7.42
N THR A 66 2.02 -3.56 -6.18
CA THR A 66 1.15 -4.34 -5.28
C THR A 66 -0.17 -3.60 -5.04
N VAL A 67 -0.12 -2.30 -4.69
CA VAL A 67 -1.31 -1.49 -4.47
C VAL A 67 -2.18 -1.42 -5.73
N GLU A 68 -1.58 -1.30 -6.91
CA GLU A 68 -2.31 -1.31 -8.18
C GLU A 68 -3.01 -2.65 -8.44
N LEU A 69 -2.31 -3.77 -8.23
CA LEU A 69 -2.88 -5.11 -8.40
C LEU A 69 -4.01 -5.38 -7.41
N GLU A 70 -3.89 -4.94 -6.16
CA GLU A 70 -4.94 -5.04 -5.16
C GLU A 70 -6.19 -4.26 -5.56
N ARG A 71 -6.03 -3.03 -6.07
CA ARG A 71 -7.15 -2.22 -6.59
C ARG A 71 -7.84 -2.88 -7.78
N ARG A 72 -7.06 -3.43 -8.72
CA ARG A 72 -7.63 -4.15 -9.87
C ARG A 72 -8.37 -5.40 -9.43
N ALA A 73 -7.81 -6.17 -8.50
CA ALA A 73 -8.45 -7.35 -7.96
C ALA A 73 -9.75 -7.02 -7.22
N ALA A 74 -9.79 -5.93 -6.45
CA ALA A 74 -11.02 -5.45 -5.82
C ALA A 74 -12.08 -5.06 -6.87
N ALA A 75 -11.70 -4.26 -7.87
CA ALA A 75 -12.62 -3.84 -8.93
C ALA A 75 -13.19 -5.02 -9.74
N GLU A 76 -12.39 -6.05 -10.04
CA GLU A 76 -12.87 -7.25 -10.72
C GLU A 76 -13.80 -8.10 -9.84
N ARG A 77 -13.56 -8.17 -8.53
CA ARG A 77 -14.50 -8.82 -7.60
C ARG A 77 -15.83 -8.07 -7.53
N ASP A 78 -15.79 -6.74 -7.46
CA ASP A 78 -17.00 -5.92 -7.43
C ASP A 78 -17.82 -6.10 -8.71
N LYS A 79 -17.17 -6.08 -9.87
CA LYS A 79 -17.82 -6.39 -11.16
C LYS A 79 -18.43 -7.79 -11.18
N ALA A 80 -17.68 -8.79 -10.70
CA ALA A 80 -18.17 -10.16 -10.66
C ALA A 80 -19.40 -10.31 -9.73
N MET A 81 -19.39 -9.65 -8.57
CA MET A 81 -20.53 -9.62 -7.65
C MET A 81 -21.74 -8.93 -8.27
N GLU A 82 -21.56 -7.83 -9.00
CA GLU A 82 -22.67 -7.16 -9.69
C GLU A 82 -23.25 -8.04 -10.81
N VAL A 83 -22.41 -8.67 -11.62
CA VAL A 83 -22.86 -9.64 -12.64
C VAL A 83 -23.58 -10.81 -11.99
N GLU A 84 -23.06 -11.37 -10.90
CA GLU A 84 -23.70 -12.46 -10.17
C GLU A 84 -25.08 -12.04 -9.67
N ARG A 85 -25.21 -10.87 -9.04
CA ARG A 85 -26.50 -10.33 -8.57
C ARG A 85 -27.49 -10.14 -9.71
N GLU A 86 -27.05 -9.59 -10.84
CA GLU A 86 -27.90 -9.40 -12.02
C GLU A 86 -28.40 -10.75 -12.56
N GLN A 87 -27.52 -11.74 -12.67
CA GLN A 87 -27.89 -13.07 -13.15
C GLN A 87 -28.77 -13.82 -12.14
N GLU A 88 -28.54 -13.69 -10.84
CA GLU A 88 -29.42 -14.27 -9.82
C GLU A 88 -30.82 -13.64 -9.86
N ALA A 89 -30.92 -12.32 -10.08
CA ALA A 89 -32.20 -11.64 -10.27
C ALA A 89 -32.90 -12.11 -11.55
N ALA A 90 -32.17 -12.25 -12.66
CA ALA A 90 -32.70 -12.76 -13.92
C ALA A 90 -33.20 -14.21 -13.80
N GLN A 91 -32.46 -15.07 -13.09
CA GLN A 91 -32.89 -16.44 -12.77
C GLN A 91 -34.18 -16.44 -11.94
N ALA A 92 -34.27 -15.58 -10.92
CA ALA A 92 -35.45 -15.50 -10.08
C ALA A 92 -36.69 -14.98 -10.86
N ALA A 93 -36.50 -14.02 -11.76
CA ALA A 93 -37.55 -13.52 -12.66
C ALA A 93 -38.04 -14.62 -13.62
N ALA A 94 -37.13 -15.37 -14.24
CA ALA A 94 -37.49 -16.49 -15.11
C ALA A 94 -38.25 -17.60 -14.36
N LEU A 95 -37.85 -17.90 -13.12
CA LEU A 95 -38.59 -18.85 -12.26
C LEU A 95 -39.99 -18.34 -11.91
N LEU A 96 -40.15 -17.04 -11.68
CA LEU A 96 -41.47 -16.43 -11.44
C LEU A 96 -42.35 -16.54 -12.69
N GLU A 97 -41.81 -16.20 -13.86
CA GLU A 97 -42.54 -16.32 -15.14
C GLU A 97 -43.02 -17.77 -15.37
N LEU A 98 -42.15 -18.76 -15.21
CA LEU A 98 -42.53 -20.17 -15.34
C LEU A 98 -43.58 -20.60 -14.30
N HIS A 99 -43.51 -20.04 -13.09
CA HIS A 99 -44.52 -20.27 -12.06
C HIS A 99 -45.87 -19.65 -12.43
N GLU A 100 -45.87 -18.45 -13.00
CA GLU A 100 -47.09 -17.78 -13.51
C GLU A 100 -47.71 -18.50 -14.71
N LEU A 101 -46.89 -19.20 -15.52
CA LEU A 101 -47.35 -20.11 -16.57
C LEU A 101 -47.91 -21.45 -16.03
N GLY A 102 -47.95 -21.64 -14.72
CA GLY A 102 -48.64 -22.76 -14.06
C GLY A 102 -47.75 -23.88 -13.54
N ARG A 103 -46.41 -23.74 -13.59
CA ARG A 103 -45.50 -24.71 -12.94
C ARG A 103 -45.43 -24.48 -11.43
N ASN A 104 -45.61 -25.56 -10.66
CA ASN A 104 -45.45 -25.48 -9.21
C ASN A 104 -43.95 -25.45 -8.81
N ALA A 105 -43.64 -25.10 -7.56
CA ALA A 105 -42.26 -24.98 -7.10
C ALA A 105 -41.48 -26.30 -7.05
N ASP A 106 -42.16 -27.44 -6.92
CA ASP A 106 -41.53 -28.76 -6.84
C ASP A 106 -41.11 -29.22 -8.26
N ASP A 107 -41.95 -28.98 -9.27
CA ASP A 107 -41.62 -29.16 -10.69
C ASP A 107 -40.43 -28.29 -11.11
N LEU A 108 -40.42 -27.01 -10.72
CA LEU A 108 -39.34 -26.08 -11.03
C LEU A 108 -38.01 -26.47 -10.37
N ALA A 109 -38.07 -27.00 -9.15
CA ALA A 109 -36.91 -27.55 -8.47
C ALA A 109 -36.35 -28.78 -9.20
N ALA A 110 -37.23 -29.68 -9.67
CA ALA A 110 -36.82 -30.83 -10.47
C ALA A 110 -36.20 -30.41 -11.81
N LEU A 111 -36.74 -29.38 -12.47
CA LEU A 111 -36.24 -28.90 -13.77
C LEU A 111 -34.89 -28.18 -13.67
N THR A 112 -34.69 -27.38 -12.62
CA THR A 112 -33.47 -26.55 -12.47
C THR A 112 -32.39 -27.20 -11.62
N GLY A 113 -32.71 -28.28 -10.89
CA GLY A 113 -31.83 -28.87 -9.89
C GLY A 113 -31.65 -28.01 -8.63
N VAL A 114 -32.34 -26.86 -8.53
CA VAL A 114 -32.28 -25.97 -7.38
C VAL A 114 -33.21 -26.51 -6.28
N PRO A 115 -32.79 -26.54 -5.00
CA PRO A 115 -33.66 -27.02 -3.93
C PRO A 115 -34.98 -26.26 -3.84
N VAL A 116 -36.09 -26.97 -3.65
CA VAL A 116 -37.46 -26.42 -3.56
C VAL A 116 -37.54 -25.18 -2.67
N LYS A 117 -36.89 -25.21 -1.50
CA LYS A 117 -36.86 -24.09 -0.57
C LYS A 117 -36.24 -22.82 -1.19
N LYS A 118 -35.15 -22.97 -1.95
CA LYS A 118 -34.47 -21.87 -2.66
C LYS A 118 -35.32 -21.38 -3.83
N VAL A 119 -35.94 -22.28 -4.60
CA VAL A 119 -36.90 -21.91 -5.68
C VAL A 119 -38.05 -21.07 -5.13
N ARG A 120 -38.71 -21.51 -4.04
CA ARG A 120 -39.79 -20.75 -3.40
C ARG A 120 -39.33 -19.37 -2.91
N ALA A 121 -38.11 -19.29 -2.38
CA ALA A 121 -37.51 -18.02 -1.93
C ALA A 121 -37.22 -17.08 -3.11
N MET A 122 -36.65 -17.59 -4.20
CA MET A 122 -36.37 -16.81 -5.42
C MET A 122 -37.66 -16.29 -6.05
N ILE A 123 -38.68 -17.13 -6.21
CA ILE A 123 -40.00 -16.71 -6.72
C ILE A 123 -40.60 -15.62 -5.84
N ARG A 124 -40.52 -15.77 -4.50
CA ARG A 124 -41.04 -14.76 -3.57
C ARG A 124 -40.27 -13.43 -3.70
N ALA A 125 -38.95 -13.48 -3.82
CA ALA A 125 -38.10 -12.30 -3.92
C ALA A 125 -38.28 -11.56 -5.26
N ALA A 126 -38.56 -12.29 -6.34
CA ALA A 126 -38.80 -11.72 -7.67
C ALA A 126 -40.21 -11.16 -7.86
N ARG A 127 -41.18 -11.53 -7.00
CA ARG A 127 -42.53 -10.96 -7.11
C ARG A 127 -42.45 -9.44 -6.95
N PRO A 128 -43.08 -8.67 -7.84
CA PRO A 128 -43.19 -7.24 -7.65
C PRO A 128 -43.94 -7.02 -6.33
N THR A 129 -43.26 -6.44 -5.35
CA THR A 129 -43.92 -5.97 -4.14
C THR A 129 -44.84 -4.83 -4.56
N THR A 130 -46.11 -5.12 -4.78
CA THR A 130 -47.18 -4.10 -4.82
C THR A 130 -47.31 -3.50 -3.42
N ALA A 131 -46.36 -2.64 -3.05
CA ALA A 131 -46.39 -1.80 -1.86
C ALA A 131 -45.49 -0.57 -2.03
N ALA A 132 -45.79 0.24 -3.04
CA ALA A 132 -45.90 1.68 -2.82
C ALA A 132 -47.37 1.97 -2.50
N ALA A 133 -47.86 1.42 -1.38
CA ALA A 133 -49.01 1.99 -0.70
C ALA A 133 -48.44 3.17 0.10
N GLU A 134 -48.94 4.35 -0.20
CA GLU A 134 -48.58 5.63 0.38
C GLU A 134 -48.40 5.56 1.91
N PRO A 135 -47.39 6.23 2.49
CA PRO A 135 -47.38 6.48 3.92
C PRO A 135 -48.63 7.31 4.23
N GLY A 136 -49.58 6.68 4.93
CA GLY A 136 -50.85 7.29 5.30
C GLY A 136 -50.66 8.70 5.86
N ALA A 137 -51.40 9.62 5.27
CA ALA A 137 -51.60 10.97 5.76
C ALA A 137 -51.95 10.93 7.25
N GLN A 138 -51.01 11.30 8.11
CA GLN A 138 -51.34 11.82 9.43
C GLN A 138 -51.89 13.23 9.21
N GLU A 139 -53.21 13.36 9.26
CA GLU A 139 -53.88 14.65 9.44
C GLU A 139 -53.31 15.34 10.70
N PRO A 140 -52.75 16.56 10.59
CA PRO A 140 -52.53 17.38 11.76
C PRO A 140 -53.91 17.81 12.28
N LYS A 141 -54.28 17.37 13.48
CA LYS A 141 -55.39 17.96 14.20
C LYS A 141 -54.95 19.34 14.65
N ASP A 142 -55.28 20.35 13.85
CA ASP A 142 -55.35 21.74 14.27
C ASP A 142 -56.33 21.82 15.45
N GLY A 143 -55.77 21.97 16.66
CA GLY A 143 -56.54 22.40 17.82
C GLY A 143 -56.87 23.88 17.64
N PRO A 144 -58.14 24.30 17.73
CA PRO A 144 -58.48 25.69 17.59
C PRO A 144 -57.96 26.48 18.79
N ASP A 145 -57.25 27.55 18.45
CA ASP A 145 -56.93 28.69 19.27
C ASP A 145 -58.19 29.20 19.99
N SER A 146 -58.08 29.39 21.30
CA SER A 146 -59.08 30.08 22.13
C SER A 146 -58.37 30.66 23.35
N ALA A 147 -57.79 31.85 23.17
CA ALA A 147 -57.74 32.87 24.21
C ALA A 147 -58.96 33.82 24.04
N PRO A 148 -59.29 34.76 24.95
CA PRO A 148 -58.82 35.07 26.33
C PRO A 148 -60.02 35.14 27.32
N THR A 149 -59.88 35.22 28.65
CA THR A 149 -59.93 36.45 29.49
C THR A 149 -60.31 36.06 30.94
N GLY A 150 -59.86 36.82 31.94
CA GLY A 150 -60.62 37.00 33.19
C GLY A 150 -59.87 36.76 34.51
N THR A 151 -59.32 37.85 35.05
CA THR A 151 -59.21 38.24 36.48
C THR A 151 -60.08 37.50 37.49
N ASP A 152 -59.47 37.01 38.57
CA ASP A 152 -59.52 37.58 39.93
C ASP A 152 -58.35 37.07 40.79
#